data_AF-A0A954XL44-F1
#
_entry.id   AF-A0A954XL44-F1
#
_cell.length_a   1.000
_cell.length_b   1.000
_cell.length_c   1.000
_cell.angle_alpha   90.00
_cell.angle_beta   90.00
_cell.angle_gamma   90.00
#
_symmetry.space_group_name_H-M   'P 1'
#
loop_
_entity.id
_entity.type
_entity.pdbx_description
1 polymer ?
#
loop_
_entity_poly.entity_id
_entity_poly.type
_entity_poly.pdbx_seq_one_letter_code
_entity_poly.pdbx_strand_id
1 'polypeptide(L)' 'MKEQIYQALATIHDPRTDKGMQAAPVHDRVNLSLDRAIRVALKWARNGYWASVYNQRTAECLVDYSPKGESR' A
#
# COMPACT_ATOMS: atom_id res chain seq x y z
N MET A 1 17.61 -19.19 -14.62
CA MET A 1 17.30 -17.77 -14.34
C MET A 1 16.99 -17.66 -12.87
N LYS A 2 17.69 -16.82 -12.10
CA LYS A 2 17.31 -16.54 -10.71
C LYS A 2 15.95 -15.87 -10.77
N GLU A 3 14.90 -16.57 -10.36
CA GLU A 3 13.59 -15.97 -10.14
C GLU A 3 13.83 -14.73 -9.27
N GLN A 4 13.64 -13.55 -9.86
CA GLN A 4 13.70 -12.32 -9.09
C GLN A 4 12.49 -12.40 -8.16
N ILE A 5 12.74 -12.85 -6.94
CA ILE A 5 11.77 -12.87 -5.87
C ILE A 5 11.35 -11.43 -5.64
N TYR A 6 10.27 -11.02 -6.29
CA TYR A 6 9.72 -9.68 -6.19
C TYR A 6 9.01 -9.57 -4.85
N GLN A 7 9.60 -8.83 -3.92
CA GLN A 7 9.01 -8.56 -2.61
C GLN A 7 8.25 -7.25 -2.69
N ALA A 8 6.93 -7.31 -2.67
CA ALA A 8 6.04 -6.14 -2.64
C ALA A 8 5.44 -5.98 -1.24
N LEU A 9 5.25 -4.75 -0.80
CA LEU A 9 4.64 -4.39 0.48
C LEU A 9 3.37 -3.58 0.23
N ALA A 10 2.23 -4.00 0.77
CA ALA A 10 1.03 -3.17 0.80
C ALA A 10 0.98 -2.39 2.13
N THR A 11 0.83 -1.08 2.05
CA THR A 11 0.58 -0.22 3.21
C THR A 11 -0.88 0.21 3.21
N ILE A 12 -1.50 0.25 4.39
CA ILE A 12 -2.91 0.59 4.56
C ILE A 12 -3.02 1.63 5.69
N HIS A 13 -3.74 2.70 5.41
CA HIS A 13 -3.94 3.84 6.32
C HIS A 13 -5.43 4.21 6.39
N ASP A 14 -5.91 4.58 7.58
CA ASP A 14 -7.27 5.13 7.75
C ASP A 14 -7.24 6.65 7.52
N PRO A 15 -7.86 7.16 6.45
CA PRO A 15 -7.79 8.57 6.11
C PRO A 15 -8.56 9.50 7.04
N ARG A 16 -9.42 8.96 7.90
CA ARG A 16 -10.18 9.73 8.90
C ARG A 16 -9.32 10.04 10.11
N THR A 17 -8.19 9.37 10.27
CA THR A 17 -7.29 9.50 11.42
C THR A 17 -6.09 10.43 11.18
N ASP A 18 -5.94 10.92 9.94
CA ASP A 18 -4.80 11.77 9.53
C ASP A 18 -4.77 13.17 10.18
N LYS A 19 -5.83 13.56 10.91
CA LYS A 19 -5.80 14.74 11.80
C LYS A 19 -4.99 14.53 13.09
N GLY A 20 -4.40 13.35 13.31
CA GLY A 20 -3.60 13.09 14.52
C GLY A 20 -3.14 11.64 14.64
N MET A 21 -2.24 11.19 13.75
CA MET A 21 -1.65 9.86 13.84
C MET A 21 -0.96 9.64 15.20
N GLN A 22 -1.62 8.89 16.09
CA GLN A 22 -1.02 8.30 17.29
C GLN A 22 -0.80 6.79 17.16
N ALA A 23 -1.33 6.15 16.11
CA ALA A 23 -1.18 4.72 15.86
C ALA A 23 -0.36 4.45 14.60
N ALA A 24 0.55 3.48 14.68
CA ALA A 24 1.39 3.08 13.56
C ALA A 24 0.54 2.50 12.40
N PRO A 25 0.91 2.74 11.14
CA PRO A 25 0.26 2.12 9.99
C PRO A 25 0.18 0.59 10.12
N VAL A 26 -0.92 -0.01 9.68
CA VAL A 26 -1.00 -1.46 9.57
C VAL A 26 -0.23 -1.88 8.32
N HIS A 27 0.96 -2.42 8.52
CA HIS A 27 1.79 -2.98 7.46
C HIS A 27 1.41 -4.44 7.26
N ASP A 28 0.55 -4.74 6.27
CA ASP A 28 0.36 -6.13 5.87
C ASP A 28 1.49 -6.53 4.91
N ARG A 29 2.44 -7.30 5.43
CA ARG A 29 3.59 -7.80 4.67
C ARG A 29 3.13 -8.94 3.76
N VAL A 30 2.61 -8.59 2.59
CA VAL A 30 2.20 -9.56 1.57
C VAL A 30 3.42 -10.14 0.88
N ASN A 31 4.03 -11.13 1.51
CA ASN A 31 5.22 -11.79 1.00
C ASN A 31 4.96 -12.43 -0.38
N LEU A 32 5.79 -12.01 -1.34
CA LEU A 32 6.18 -12.72 -2.59
C LEU A 32 5.25 -12.61 -3.83
N SER A 33 4.25 -11.74 -3.86
CA SER A 33 3.49 -11.52 -5.09
C SER A 33 2.96 -10.09 -5.21
N LEU A 34 3.42 -9.39 -6.25
CA LEU A 34 2.89 -8.07 -6.63
C LEU A 34 1.37 -8.12 -6.83
N ASP A 35 0.86 -9.14 -7.54
CA ASP A 35 -0.59 -9.30 -7.77
C ASP A 35 -1.37 -9.48 -6.47
N ARG A 36 -0.80 -10.20 -5.50
CA ARG A 36 -1.44 -10.35 -4.18
C ARG A 36 -1.42 -9.03 -3.42
N ALA A 37 -0.31 -8.29 -3.44
CA ALA A 37 -0.19 -6.98 -2.79
C ALA A 37 -1.18 -5.97 -3.40
N ILE A 38 -1.31 -5.93 -4.73
CA ILE A 38 -2.28 -5.10 -5.45
C ILE A 38 -3.71 -5.49 -5.07
N ARG A 39 -4.06 -6.78 -5.05
CA ARG A 39 -5.42 -7.23 -4.66
C ARG A 39 -5.78 -6.84 -3.24
N VAL A 40 -4.82 -6.92 -2.30
CA VAL A 40 -5.02 -6.49 -0.91
C VAL A 40 -5.24 -4.98 -0.87
N ALA A 41 -4.35 -4.19 -1.47
CA ALA A 41 -4.46 -2.73 -1.49
C ALA A 41 -5.79 -2.26 -2.12
N LEU A 42 -6.21 -2.87 -3.24
CA LEU A 42 -7.47 -2.56 -3.89
C LEU A 42 -8.69 -2.89 -3.01
N LYS A 43 -8.67 -4.00 -2.27
CA LYS A 43 -9.76 -4.37 -1.35
C LYS A 43 -9.92 -3.32 -0.25
N TRP A 44 -8.81 -2.84 0.31
CA TRP A 44 -8.81 -1.81 1.34
C TRP A 44 -9.26 -0.46 0.80
N ALA A 45 -8.77 -0.06 -0.38
CA ALA A 45 -9.21 1.16 -1.07
C ALA A 45 -10.73 1.18 -1.28
N ARG A 46 -11.33 0.05 -1.70
CA ARG A 46 -12.79 -0.10 -1.84
C ARG A 46 -13.55 0.03 -0.53
N ASN A 47 -12.91 -0.26 0.60
CA ASN A 47 -13.49 -0.08 1.93
C ASN A 47 -13.27 1.34 2.49
N GLY A 48 -12.72 2.26 1.70
CA GLY A 48 -12.53 3.67 2.08
C GLY A 48 -11.21 3.96 2.79
N TYR A 49 -10.25 3.04 2.75
CA TYR A 49 -8.90 3.24 3.29
C TYR A 49 -7.97 3.79 2.21
N TRP A 50 -6.89 4.45 2.61
CA TRP A 50 -5.78 4.74 1.69
C TRP A 50 -4.86 3.53 1.67
N ALA A 51 -4.48 3.10 0.47
CA ALA A 51 -3.63 1.94 0.31
C ALA A 51 -2.64 2.14 -0.83
N SER A 52 -1.39 1.77 -0.60
CA SER A 52 -0.33 1.89 -1.59
C SER A 52 0.52 0.61 -1.59
N VAL A 53 1.12 0.30 -2.73
CA VAL A 53 1.99 -0.87 -2.90
C VAL A 53 3.38 -0.39 -3.25
N TYR A 54 4.36 -0.85 -2.49
CA TYR A 54 5.75 -0.50 -2.67
C TYR A 54 6.59 -1.71 -3.05
N ASN A 55 7.63 -1.48 -3.84
CA ASN A 55 8.73 -2.42 -3.98
C ASN A 55 9.54 -2.41 -2.68
N GLN A 56 9.63 -3.53 -1.99
CA GLN A 56 10.30 -3.62 -0.69
C GLN A 56 11.81 -3.37 -0.79
N ARG A 57 12.44 -3.64 -1.94
CA ARG A 57 13.88 -3.46 -2.13
C ARG A 57 14.25 -2.02 -2.49
N THR A 58 13.48 -1.39 -3.38
CA THR A 58 13.78 -0.05 -3.88
C THR A 58 13.02 1.05 -3.14
N ALA A 59 12.04 0.70 -2.31
CA ALA A 59 11.07 1.61 -1.69
C ALA A 59 10.25 2.43 -2.71
N GLU A 60 10.26 2.05 -3.98
CA GLU A 60 9.49 2.70 -5.03
C GLU A 60 8.00 2.40 -4.88
N CYS A 61 7.16 3.43 -4.99
CA CYS A 61 5.71 3.26 -5.03
C CYS A 61 5.28 2.75 -6.41
N LEU A 62 4.68 1.58 -6.45
CA LEU A 62 4.24 0.90 -7.67
C LEU A 62 2.78 1.21 -7.98
N VAL A 63 1.95 1.29 -6.95
CA VAL A 63 0.52 1.56 -7.05
C VAL A 63 0.10 2.43 -5.86
N ASP A 64 -0.69 3.46 -6.12
CA ASP A 64 -1.25 4.31 -5.08
C ASP A 64 -2.75 4.48 -5.28
N TYR A 65 -3.53 4.02 -4.29
CA TYR A 65 -4.97 4.18 -4.22
C TYR A 65 -5.40 5.27 -3.25
N SER A 66 -4.47 6.07 -2.73
CA SER A 66 -4.80 7.26 -1.95
C SER A 66 -5.48 8.30 -2.86
N PRO A 67 -6.49 9.05 -2.37
CA PRO A 67 -7.01 10.21 -3.05
C PRO A 67 -5.84 11.15 -3.33
N LYS A 68 -5.58 11.39 -4.62
CA LYS A 68 -4.70 12.47 -5.00
C LYS A 68 -5.44 13.73 -4.62
N GLY A 69 -4.97 14.44 -3.59
CA GLY A 69 -5.54 15.72 -3.20
C GLY A 69 -5.72 16.54 -4.47
N GLU A 70 -6.95 16.96 -4.76
CA GLU A 70 -7.20 17.91 -5.83
C GLU A 70 -6.31 19.10 -5.54
N SER A 71 -5.24 19.27 -6.32
CA SER A 71 -4.51 20.53 -6.37
C SER A 71 -5.49 21.53 -6.97
N ARG A 72 -6.24 22.19 -6.08
CA ARG A 72 -7.03 23.37 -6.38
C ARG A 72 -6.12 24.58 -6.47
#